data_AF-U3IWP8-F1
#
_entry.id   AF-U3IWP8-F1
#
_cell.length_a   1.000
_cell.length_b   1.000
_cell.length_c   1.000
_cell.angle_alpha   90.00
_cell.angle_beta   90.00
_cell.angle_gamma   90.00
#
_symmetry.space_group_name_H-M   'P 1'
#
loop_
_entity.id
_entity.type
_entity.pdbx_description
1 polymer ?
#
loop_
_entity_poly.entity_id
_entity_poly.type
_entity_poly.pdbx_seq_one_letter_code
_entity_poly.pdbx_strand_id
1 'polypeptide(L)'
;MTPKHEKQEFVTVLVRDPRTQKEDSWHSYIDYEIFIHTNSMCFTRKTSCVRRRFREFVWLRQRLQSNAVLIQLPELPSKTPFFNMNNPHHVDHRRQGLQEFLEKILQNALLLSDSRLHLFLQTQLSPEDMEACVCGQTKYSVADAIHKFASLNRRFPIEDEEGKKREKRCRL
;
A
#
# COMPACT_ATOMS: atom_id res chain seq x y z
N MET A 1 0.75 34.44 -21.65
CA MET A 1 0.41 33.06 -21.26
C MET A 1 1.70 32.38 -20.85
N THR A 2 1.94 32.19 -19.56
CA THR A 2 3.12 31.47 -19.06
C THR A 2 2.94 29.98 -19.29
N PRO A 3 3.90 29.25 -19.89
CA PRO A 3 3.80 27.81 -20.03
C PRO A 3 3.74 27.18 -18.64
N LYS A 4 2.65 26.48 -18.33
CA LYS A 4 2.59 25.61 -17.15
C LYS A 4 3.68 24.57 -17.34
N HIS A 5 4.76 24.67 -16.57
CA HIS A 5 5.69 23.55 -16.42
C HIS A 5 4.90 22.42 -15.73
N GLU A 6 4.41 21.48 -16.53
CA GLU A 6 3.83 20.25 -16.02
C GLU A 6 4.95 19.48 -15.31
N LYS A 7 4.82 19.32 -13.99
CA LYS A 7 5.77 18.53 -13.20
C LYS A 7 5.71 17.09 -13.71
N GLN A 8 6.86 16.53 -14.07
CA GLN A 8 6.98 15.12 -14.45
C GLN A 8 6.35 14.22 -13.38
N GLU A 9 5.51 13.28 -13.82
CA GLU A 9 4.86 12.31 -12.93
C GLU A 9 5.91 11.30 -12.40
N PHE A 10 5.86 10.98 -11.11
CA PHE A 10 6.73 10.01 -10.47
C PHE A 10 5.97 9.16 -9.47
N VAL A 11 6.40 7.91 -9.31
CA VAL A 11 5.96 7.00 -8.25
C VAL A 11 7.20 6.41 -7.61
N THR A 12 7.47 6.77 -6.36
CA THR A 12 8.54 6.20 -5.55
C THR A 12 7.94 5.19 -4.58
N VAL A 13 8.47 3.97 -4.60
CA VAL A 13 8.15 2.91 -3.64
C VAL A 13 9.40 2.52 -2.88
N LEU A 14 9.29 2.24 -1.58
CA LEU A 14 10.37 1.72 -0.74
C LEU A 14 9.85 0.58 0.13
N VAL A 15 10.54 -0.56 0.13
CA VAL A 15 10.33 -1.72 0.99
C VAL A 15 11.48 -1.77 2.00
N ARG A 16 11.16 -1.56 3.27
CA ARG A 16 12.15 -1.33 4.33
C ARG A 16 11.68 -1.86 5.68
N ASP A 17 12.54 -1.68 6.68
CA ASP A 17 12.22 -1.90 8.10
C ASP A 17 11.53 -3.27 8.35
N PRO A 18 12.22 -4.39 8.06
CA PRO A 18 11.70 -5.71 8.37
C PRO A 18 11.48 -5.85 9.89
N ARG A 19 10.32 -6.34 10.31
CA ARG A 19 10.02 -6.58 11.73
C ARG A 19 9.40 -7.95 11.95
N THR A 20 9.81 -8.58 13.03
CA THR A 20 9.12 -9.76 13.57
C THR A 20 7.84 -9.31 14.24
N GLN A 21 6.72 -9.89 13.82
CA GLN A 21 5.40 -9.69 14.39
C GLN A 21 5.01 -10.91 15.22
N LYS A 22 4.29 -10.68 16.32
CA LYS A 22 3.85 -11.71 17.26
C LYS A 22 5.02 -12.54 17.80
N GLU A 23 6.09 -11.85 18.18
CA GLU A 23 7.25 -12.42 18.86
C GLU A 23 6.77 -13.32 20.02
N ASP A 24 7.44 -14.45 20.21
CA ASP A 24 7.09 -15.49 21.19
C ASP A 24 5.80 -16.28 20.93
N SER A 25 5.26 -16.23 19.70
CA SER A 25 4.12 -17.06 19.28
C SER A 25 4.45 -18.03 18.14
N TRP A 26 3.73 -19.16 18.08
CA TRP A 26 3.74 -20.08 16.93
C TRP A 26 3.31 -19.43 15.61
N HIS A 27 2.69 -18.25 15.69
CA HIS A 27 2.25 -17.48 14.55
C HIS A 27 3.20 -16.32 14.21
N SER A 28 4.44 -16.36 14.69
CA SER A 28 5.48 -15.38 14.36
C SER A 28 5.68 -15.26 12.85
N TYR A 29 5.86 -14.03 12.36
CA TYR A 29 6.20 -13.77 10.96
C TYR A 29 6.96 -12.47 10.79
N ILE A 30 7.69 -12.34 9.68
CA ILE A 30 8.26 -11.06 9.27
C ILE A 30 7.32 -10.34 8.31
N ASP A 31 7.12 -9.06 8.58
CA ASP A 31 6.55 -8.11 7.64
C ASP A 31 7.55 -7.00 7.29
N TYR A 32 7.23 -6.28 6.22
CA TYR A 32 8.04 -5.19 5.69
C TYR A 32 7.18 -3.93 5.61
N GLU A 33 7.77 -2.79 5.94
CA GLU A 33 7.17 -1.50 5.66
C GLU A 33 7.22 -1.23 4.16
N ILE A 34 6.08 -0.86 3.57
CA ILE A 34 5.99 -0.31 2.22
C ILE A 34 5.65 1.17 2.34
N PHE A 35 6.52 2.01 1.82
CA PHE A 35 6.33 3.45 1.72
C PHE A 35 6.13 3.85 0.26
N ILE A 36 5.08 4.63 0.00
CA ILE A 36 4.82 5.24 -1.31
C ILE A 36 4.92 6.76 -1.17
N HIS A 37 5.58 7.39 -2.15
CA HIS A 37 5.53 8.83 -2.39
C HIS A 37 5.37 9.08 -3.88
N THR A 38 4.35 9.84 -4.26
CA THR A 38 3.99 10.04 -5.67
C THR A 38 3.23 11.35 -5.86
N ASN A 39 3.37 11.96 -7.04
CA ASN A 39 2.46 13.00 -7.51
C ASN A 39 1.35 12.44 -8.43
N SER A 40 1.39 11.15 -8.79
CA SER A 40 0.53 10.51 -9.77
C SER A 40 -0.95 10.56 -9.40
N MET A 41 -1.81 10.76 -10.40
CA MET A 41 -3.27 10.74 -10.23
C MET A 41 -3.85 9.33 -10.14
N CYS A 42 -3.07 8.30 -10.46
CA CYS A 42 -3.48 6.91 -10.26
C CYS A 42 -3.67 6.56 -8.78
N PHE A 43 -3.06 7.32 -7.86
CA PHE A 43 -3.12 7.07 -6.42
C PHE A 43 -4.06 8.02 -5.68
N THR A 44 -4.88 7.46 -4.77
CA THR A 44 -5.78 8.24 -3.91
C THR A 44 -5.01 9.09 -2.90
N ARG A 45 -3.90 8.57 -2.35
CA ARG A 45 -3.00 9.33 -1.46
C ARG A 45 -1.62 9.49 -2.08
N LYS A 46 -1.06 10.70 -1.94
CA LYS A 46 0.29 11.03 -2.43
C LYS A 46 1.40 10.43 -1.58
N THR A 47 1.10 10.11 -0.33
CA THR A 47 1.97 9.35 0.57
C THR A 47 1.17 8.27 1.29
N SER A 48 1.75 7.08 1.41
CA SER A 48 1.22 6.01 2.27
C SER A 48 2.35 5.20 2.90
N CYS A 49 2.06 4.65 4.07
CA CYS A 49 2.94 3.73 4.79
C CYS A 49 2.10 2.58 5.33
N VAL A 50 2.39 1.36 4.91
CA VAL A 50 1.67 0.14 5.29
C VAL A 50 2.67 -0.96 5.62
N ARG A 51 2.24 -2.01 6.32
CA ARG A 51 3.09 -3.18 6.57
C ARG A 51 2.50 -4.43 5.92
N ARG A 52 3.31 -5.15 5.16
CA ARG A 52 2.87 -6.37 4.45
C ARG A 52 3.87 -7.48 4.64
N ARG A 53 3.39 -8.70 4.88
CA ARG A 53 4.22 -9.91 4.92
C ARG A 53 4.27 -10.58 3.55
N PHE A 54 5.31 -11.39 3.33
CA PHE A 54 5.57 -12.05 2.04
C PHE A 54 4.36 -12.80 1.44
N ARG A 55 3.56 -13.50 2.25
CA ARG A 55 2.39 -14.25 1.75
C ARG A 55 1.33 -13.33 1.11
N GLU A 56 1.22 -12.09 1.56
CA GLU A 56 0.28 -11.13 0.99
C GLU A 56 0.76 -10.63 -0.37
N PHE A 57 2.08 -10.52 -0.58
CA PHE A 57 2.64 -10.27 -1.92
C PHE A 57 2.37 -11.42 -2.88
N VAL A 58 2.46 -12.68 -2.41
CA VAL A 58 2.08 -13.86 -3.20
C VAL A 58 0.62 -13.77 -3.64
N TRP A 59 -0.28 -13.43 -2.71
CA TRP A 59 -1.68 -13.19 -3.01
C TRP A 59 -1.83 -12.06 -4.05
N LEU A 60 -1.19 -10.91 -3.84
CA LEU A 60 -1.29 -9.76 -4.75
C LEU A 60 -0.87 -10.15 -6.17
N ARG A 61 0.28 -10.81 -6.32
CA ARG A 61 0.77 -11.28 -7.64
C ARG A 61 -0.23 -12.21 -8.30
N GLN A 62 -0.83 -13.15 -7.56
CA GLN A 62 -1.83 -14.07 -8.11
C GLN A 62 -3.07 -13.34 -8.61
N ARG A 63 -3.57 -12.35 -7.86
CA ARG A 63 -4.76 -11.55 -8.25
C ARG A 63 -4.49 -10.65 -9.44
N LEU A 64 -3.33 -9.99 -9.48
CA LEU A 64 -2.90 -9.19 -10.63
C LEU A 64 -2.76 -10.08 -11.88
N GLN A 65 -2.22 -11.30 -11.75
CA GLN A 65 -2.04 -12.20 -12.89
C GLN A 65 -3.39 -12.67 -13.45
N SER A 66 -4.37 -12.94 -12.59
CA SER A 66 -5.71 -13.35 -13.05
C SER A 66 -6.44 -12.24 -13.80
N ASN A 67 -6.18 -10.99 -13.45
CA ASN A 67 -6.78 -9.83 -14.11
C ASN A 67 -6.02 -9.40 -15.38
N ALA A 68 -4.72 -9.68 -15.47
CA ALA A 68 -3.85 -9.29 -16.58
C ALA A 68 -3.15 -10.51 -17.19
N VAL A 69 -3.93 -11.46 -17.72
CA VAL A 69 -3.44 -12.76 -18.21
C VAL A 69 -2.35 -12.66 -19.29
N LEU A 70 -2.40 -11.61 -20.11
CA LEU A 70 -1.42 -11.37 -21.18
C LEU A 70 -0.12 -10.72 -20.70
N ILE A 71 -0.07 -10.24 -19.45
CA ILE A 71 1.10 -9.56 -18.90
C ILE A 71 1.92 -10.58 -18.11
N GLN A 72 3.20 -10.69 -18.44
CA GLN A 72 4.15 -11.44 -17.61
C GLN A 72 4.49 -10.62 -16.36
N LEU A 73 3.93 -11.01 -15.21
CA LEU A 73 4.22 -10.30 -13.97
C LEU A 73 5.64 -10.60 -13.46
N PRO A 74 6.34 -9.59 -12.91
CA PRO A 74 7.61 -9.77 -12.22
C PRO A 74 7.53 -10.92 -11.22
N GLU A 75 8.61 -11.69 -11.14
CA GLU A 75 8.73 -12.75 -10.15
C GLU A 75 8.89 -12.15 -8.75
N LEU A 76 8.31 -12.82 -7.76
CA LEU A 76 8.62 -12.55 -6.37
C LEU A 76 9.97 -13.20 -6.04
N PRO A 77 10.74 -12.66 -5.08
CA PRO A 77 11.91 -13.36 -4.57
C PRO A 77 11.47 -14.76 -4.16
N SER A 78 12.24 -15.77 -4.58
CA SER A 78 11.84 -17.15 -4.44
C SER A 78 11.40 -17.43 -3.00
N LYS A 79 10.39 -18.29 -2.86
CA LYS A 79 10.20 -19.00 -1.58
C LYS A 79 11.43 -19.89 -1.42
N THR A 80 12.54 -19.32 -0.96
CA THR A 80 13.71 -20.09 -0.59
C THR A 80 13.20 -21.15 0.38
N PRO A 81 13.31 -22.46 0.04
CA PRO A 81 12.79 -23.52 0.91
C PRO A 81 13.43 -23.47 2.31
N PHE A 82 14.55 -22.76 2.44
CA PHE A 82 15.30 -22.51 3.66
C PHE A 82 15.26 -21.04 4.12
N PHE A 83 14.20 -20.29 3.80
CA PHE A 83 14.06 -18.95 4.38
C PHE A 83 14.10 -19.03 5.90
N ASN A 84 15.03 -18.30 6.49
CA ASN A 84 15.23 -18.24 7.93
C ASN A 84 15.02 -16.79 8.34
N MET A 85 13.98 -16.54 9.12
CA MET A 85 13.62 -15.20 9.55
C MET A 85 14.68 -14.59 10.49
N ASN A 86 15.49 -15.43 11.13
CA ASN A 86 16.59 -15.03 12.00
C ASN A 86 17.91 -14.77 11.24
N ASN A 87 17.94 -15.03 9.93
CA ASN A 87 19.11 -14.74 9.10
C ASN A 87 18.93 -13.38 8.40
N PRO A 88 19.69 -12.34 8.77
CA PRO A 88 19.55 -10.99 8.18
C PRO A 88 19.73 -10.97 6.65
N HIS A 89 20.61 -11.81 6.09
CA HIS A 89 20.80 -11.89 4.64
C HIS A 89 19.57 -12.43 3.92
N HIS A 90 18.87 -13.42 4.50
CA HIS A 90 17.63 -13.94 3.93
C HIS A 90 16.52 -12.87 3.97
N VAL A 91 16.42 -12.15 5.09
CA VAL A 91 15.43 -11.09 5.29
C VAL A 91 15.65 -9.94 4.31
N ASP A 92 16.90 -9.49 4.14
CA ASP A 92 17.26 -8.39 3.24
C ASP A 92 17.16 -8.79 1.76
N HIS A 93 17.61 -9.99 1.39
CA HIS A 93 17.44 -10.50 0.01
C HIS A 93 15.95 -10.54 -0.38
N ARG A 94 15.08 -11.00 0.53
CA ARG A 94 13.63 -10.95 0.31
C ARG A 94 13.12 -9.50 0.22
N ARG A 95 13.55 -8.61 1.11
CA ARG A 95 13.18 -7.18 1.07
C ARG A 95 13.50 -6.57 -0.30
N GLN A 96 14.70 -6.84 -0.82
CA GLN A 96 15.16 -6.34 -2.11
C GLN A 96 14.33 -6.90 -3.28
N GLY A 97 14.03 -8.21 -3.28
CA GLY A 97 13.15 -8.75 -4.32
C GLY A 97 11.71 -8.22 -4.25
N LEU A 98 11.20 -7.92 -3.05
CA LEU A 98 9.88 -7.27 -2.87
C LEU A 98 9.90 -5.82 -3.37
N GLN A 99 11.00 -5.09 -3.17
CA GLN A 99 11.24 -3.76 -3.73
C GLN A 99 11.15 -3.80 -5.26
N GLU A 100 11.98 -4.64 -5.88
CA GLU A 100 12.06 -4.76 -7.35
C GLU A 100 10.73 -5.23 -7.96
N PHE A 101 10.01 -6.12 -7.27
CA PHE A 101 8.66 -6.53 -7.66
C PHE A 101 7.73 -5.31 -7.75
N LEU A 102 7.63 -4.50 -6.69
CA LEU A 102 6.74 -3.34 -6.69
C LEU A 102 7.19 -2.27 -7.70
N GLU A 103 8.48 -1.99 -7.81
CA GLU A 103 9.00 -1.02 -8.80
C GLU A 103 8.56 -1.38 -10.22
N LYS A 104 8.67 -2.65 -10.60
CA LYS A 104 8.25 -3.13 -11.93
C LYS A 104 6.72 -3.12 -12.09
N ILE A 105 5.96 -3.48 -11.07
CA ILE A 105 4.49 -3.45 -11.10
C ILE A 105 3.99 -2.01 -11.32
N LEU A 106 4.58 -1.04 -10.61
CA LEU A 106 4.17 0.36 -10.63
C LEU A 106 4.53 1.11 -11.93
N GLN A 107 5.36 0.52 -12.79
CA GLN A 107 5.64 1.04 -14.13
C GLN A 107 4.55 0.67 -15.15
N ASN A 108 3.62 -0.22 -14.82
CA ASN A 108 2.61 -0.71 -15.74
C ASN A 108 1.23 -0.10 -15.45
N ALA A 109 0.74 0.75 -16.35
CA ALA A 109 -0.54 1.44 -16.23
C ALA A 109 -1.75 0.49 -16.11
N LEU A 110 -1.71 -0.70 -16.73
CA LEU A 110 -2.78 -1.69 -16.61
C LEU A 110 -2.82 -2.32 -15.23
N LEU A 111 -1.68 -2.47 -14.56
CA LEU A 111 -1.64 -2.96 -13.19
C LEU A 111 -2.04 -1.87 -12.19
N LEU A 112 -1.70 -0.61 -12.49
CA LEU A 112 -2.13 0.55 -11.72
C LEU A 112 -3.65 0.80 -11.77
N SER A 113 -4.39 0.20 -12.70
CA SER A 113 -5.85 0.29 -12.69
C SER A 113 -6.53 -0.72 -11.74
N ASP A 114 -5.78 -1.70 -11.22
CA ASP A 114 -6.33 -2.70 -10.29
C ASP A 114 -6.46 -2.12 -8.87
N SER A 115 -7.68 -2.04 -8.38
CA SER A 115 -7.99 -1.50 -7.05
C SER A 115 -7.39 -2.32 -5.91
N ARG A 116 -7.10 -3.62 -6.10
CA ARG A 116 -6.44 -4.46 -5.09
C ARG A 116 -5.00 -4.00 -4.85
N LEU A 117 -4.31 -3.51 -5.89
CA LEU A 117 -2.97 -2.92 -5.74
C LEU A 117 -3.03 -1.67 -4.87
N HIS A 118 -4.01 -0.80 -5.09
CA HIS A 118 -4.19 0.42 -4.29
C HIS A 118 -4.55 0.11 -2.84
N LEU A 119 -5.47 -0.81 -2.60
CA LEU A 119 -5.79 -1.24 -1.24
C LEU A 119 -4.57 -1.88 -0.56
N PHE A 120 -3.79 -2.67 -1.29
CA PHE A 120 -2.57 -3.30 -0.77
C PHE A 120 -1.53 -2.28 -0.33
N LEU A 121 -1.32 -1.21 -1.12
CA LEU A 121 -0.30 -0.17 -0.89
C LEU A 121 -0.74 0.97 0.03
N GLN A 122 -2.05 1.21 0.16
CA GLN A 122 -2.59 2.40 0.82
C GLN A 122 -3.53 2.10 2.00
N THR A 123 -3.72 0.82 2.35
CA THR A 123 -4.47 0.39 3.54
C THR A 123 -3.79 -0.78 4.25
N GLN A 124 -4.25 -1.10 5.46
CA GLN A 124 -3.86 -2.30 6.22
C GLN A 124 -4.94 -3.41 6.17
N LEU A 125 -5.87 -3.36 5.20
CA LEU A 125 -6.91 -4.39 5.03
C LEU A 125 -6.28 -5.76 4.74
N SER A 126 -6.90 -6.84 5.24
CA SER A 126 -6.50 -8.21 4.92
C SER A 126 -6.79 -8.54 3.45
N PRO A 127 -6.11 -9.55 2.85
CA PRO A 127 -6.46 -10.06 1.51
C PRO A 127 -7.95 -10.34 1.33
N GLU A 128 -8.59 -10.90 2.35
CA GLU A 128 -10.01 -11.21 2.37
C GLU A 128 -10.88 -9.95 2.33
N ASP A 129 -10.56 -8.94 3.15
CA ASP A 129 -11.27 -7.67 3.18
C ASP A 129 -11.05 -6.85 1.89
N MET A 130 -9.86 -6.97 1.29
CA MET A 130 -9.56 -6.34 0.00
C MET A 130 -10.43 -6.94 -1.11
N GLU A 131 -10.56 -8.26 -1.19
CA GLU A 131 -11.47 -8.89 -2.16
C GLU A 131 -12.93 -8.51 -1.89
N ALA A 132 -13.38 -8.56 -0.64
CA ALA A 132 -14.73 -8.15 -0.29
C ALA A 132 -15.01 -6.71 -0.75
N CYS A 133 -14.03 -5.80 -0.58
CA CYS A 133 -14.15 -4.41 -1.01
C CYS A 133 -14.25 -4.27 -2.53
N VAL A 134 -13.37 -4.96 -3.27
CA VAL A 134 -13.37 -4.90 -4.74
C VAL A 134 -14.59 -5.55 -5.35
N CYS A 135 -15.13 -6.61 -4.73
CA CYS A 135 -16.37 -7.27 -5.14
C CYS A 135 -17.65 -6.52 -4.72
N GLY A 136 -17.55 -5.36 -4.07
CA GLY A 136 -18.70 -4.58 -3.62
C GLY A 136 -19.47 -5.20 -2.44
N GLN A 137 -18.81 -6.07 -1.67
CA GLN A 137 -19.39 -6.77 -0.52
C GLN A 137 -19.18 -6.02 0.81
N THR A 138 -18.44 -4.90 0.80
CA THR A 138 -18.25 -4.02 1.97
C THR A 138 -19.20 -2.84 1.96
N LYS A 139 -19.43 -2.23 3.12
CA LYS A 139 -20.22 -1.00 3.26
C LYS A 139 -19.48 0.28 2.83
N TYR A 140 -18.19 0.18 2.52
CA TYR A 140 -17.32 1.28 2.14
C TYR A 140 -16.70 1.01 0.78
N SER A 141 -16.40 2.08 0.03
CA SER A 141 -15.67 1.98 -1.24
C SER A 141 -14.16 1.84 -1.03
N VAL A 142 -13.43 1.58 -2.12
CA VAL A 142 -11.96 1.57 -2.14
C VAL A 142 -11.40 2.92 -1.66
N ALA A 143 -11.95 4.03 -2.17
CA ALA A 143 -11.52 5.38 -1.78
C ALA A 143 -11.77 5.64 -0.30
N ASP A 144 -12.94 5.25 0.22
CA ASP A 144 -13.28 5.42 1.64
C ASP A 144 -12.31 4.63 2.54
N ALA A 145 -11.97 3.40 2.15
CA ALA A 145 -11.00 2.58 2.89
C ALA A 145 -9.63 3.26 2.97
N ILE A 146 -9.14 3.81 1.86
CA ILE A 146 -7.87 4.53 1.79
C ILE A 146 -7.91 5.83 2.59
N HIS A 147 -9.01 6.59 2.50
CA HIS A 147 -9.16 7.83 3.26
C HIS A 147 -9.20 7.57 4.77
N LYS A 148 -9.97 6.57 5.21
CA LYS A 148 -10.09 6.13 6.61
C LYS A 148 -8.77 5.61 7.16
N PHE A 149 -8.03 4.81 6.38
CA PHE A 149 -6.72 4.33 6.84
C PHE A 149 -5.74 5.49 7.04
N ALA A 150 -5.71 6.42 6.08
CA ALA A 150 -4.84 7.59 6.17
C ALA A 150 -5.18 8.52 7.35
N SER A 151 -6.45 8.63 7.77
CA SER A 151 -6.81 9.38 8.97
C SER A 151 -6.38 8.67 10.25
N LEU A 152 -6.47 7.34 10.31
CA LEU A 152 -6.04 6.55 11.48
C LEU A 152 -4.52 6.52 11.64
N ASN A 153 -3.78 6.53 10.53
CA ASN A 153 -2.31 6.45 10.54
C ASN A 153 -1.63 7.81 10.75
N ARG A 154 -2.38 8.93 10.71
CA ARG A 154 -1.87 10.24 11.15
C ARG A 154 -1.85 10.26 12.68
N ARG A 155 -0.66 10.09 13.27
CA ARG A 155 -0.41 10.20 14.72
C ARG A 155 -0.67 11.60 15.34
N PHE A 156 -1.41 12.49 14.67
CA PHE A 156 -1.81 13.78 15.22
C PHE A 156 -3.26 14.11 14.83
N PRO A 157 -4.09 14.64 15.76
CA PRO A 157 -5.44 15.09 15.46
C PRO A 157 -5.41 16.13 14.35
N ILE A 158 -6.34 16.03 13.41
CA ILE A 158 -6.68 17.14 12.54
C ILE A 158 -7.38 18.16 13.46
N GLU A 159 -6.77 19.33 13.67
CA GLU A 159 -7.54 20.47 14.17
C GLU A 159 -8.56 20.82 13.09
N ASP A 160 -9.83 20.54 13.36
CA ASP A 160 -10.93 20.97 12.52
C ASP A 160 -10.98 22.50 12.53
N GLU A 161 -10.49 23.13 11.45
CA GLU A 161 -10.79 24.52 11.08
C GLU A 161 -12.27 24.65 10.63
N GLU A 162 -13.21 24.15 11.44
CA GLU A 162 -14.64 24.39 11.32
C GLU A 162 -15.24 25.09 12.56
N GLY A 163 -14.43 25.41 13.57
CA GLY A 163 -14.85 26.14 14.77
C GLY A 163 -15.05 27.66 14.59
N LYS A 164 -14.43 28.31 13.60
CA LYS A 164 -14.41 29.79 13.50
C LYS A 164 -15.65 30.45 12.88
N LYS A 165 -16.70 29.71 12.52
CA LYS A 165 -17.95 30.30 11.98
C LYS A 165 -19.17 30.26 12.90
N ARG A 166 -19.11 29.60 14.07
CA ARG A 166 -20.24 29.57 15.01
C ARG A 166 -20.21 30.66 16.09
N GLU A 167 -19.09 31.33 16.31
CA GLU A 167 -18.98 32.38 17.34
C GLU A 167 -19.42 33.79 16.88
N LYS A 168 -19.84 33.95 15.61
CA LYS A 168 -20.40 35.21 15.09
C LYS A 168 -21.93 35.24 14.99
N ARG A 169 -22.63 34.26 15.57
CA ARG A 169 -24.10 34.18 15.56
C ARG A 169 -24.72 34.00 16.97
N CYS A 170 -24.04 34.48 18.01
CA CYS A 170 -24.59 34.62 19.37
C CYS A 170 -24.12 35.93 20.03
N ARG A 171 -24.17 37.03 19.27
CA ARG A 171 -24.16 38.40 19.82
C ARG A 171 -25.19 39.23 19.06
N LEU A 172 -26.46 38.98 19.39
CA LEU A 172 -27.57 39.92 19.27
C LEU A 172 -28.35 39.82 20.58
#